data_AF-A0A0G0G9B4-F1
#
_entry.id   AF-A0A0G0G9B4-F1
#
_cell.length_a   1.000
_cell.length_b   1.000
_cell.length_c   1.000
_cell.angle_alpha   90.00
_cell.angle_beta   90.00
_cell.angle_gamma   90.00
#
_symmetry.space_group_name_H-M   'P 1'
#
loop_
_entity.id
_entity.type
_entity.pdbx_description
1 polymer ?
#
loop_
_entity_poly.entity_id
_entity_poly.type
_entity_poly.pdbx_seq_one_letter_code
_entity_poly.pdbx_strand_id
1 'polypeptide(L)'
;MLYTRKGDTGTTKTFGCDQRVSKSSNIAEALGSLDEINSFLGLIKIKAGDTSFVLPLNTLSLPEAIGQIQQDLFIIQAELAGAPKTITQEKVLWLERIIDGIEKTLPPIKTFFVSGGVELAALSDIART
;
A
#
# COMPACT_ATOMS: atom_id res chain seq x y z
N MET A 1 15.72 0.32 -20.68
CA MET A 1 16.25 -1.05 -20.51
C MET A 1 15.75 -1.56 -19.17
N LEU A 2 14.90 -2.60 -19.14
CA LEU A 2 14.28 -3.07 -17.89
C LEU A 2 15.19 -3.99 -17.06
N TYR A 3 15.97 -4.87 -17.70
CA TYR A 3 16.92 -5.76 -17.02
C TYR A 3 18.36 -5.27 -17.24
N THR A 4 19.22 -5.32 -16.23
CA THR A 4 20.62 -4.83 -16.33
C THR A 4 21.69 -5.82 -15.89
N ARG A 5 21.30 -6.95 -15.27
CA ARG A 5 22.21 -7.97 -14.68
C ARG A 5 23.15 -7.46 -13.58
N LYS A 6 23.08 -6.17 -13.21
CA LYS A 6 23.91 -5.57 -12.16
C LYS A 6 23.66 -6.19 -10.79
N GLY A 7 22.57 -6.92 -10.59
CA GLY A 7 22.22 -7.54 -9.30
C GLY A 7 22.44 -9.06 -9.24
N ASP A 8 23.10 -9.65 -10.23
CA ASP A 8 23.24 -11.11 -10.36
C ASP A 8 24.15 -11.71 -9.27
N THR A 9 25.03 -10.89 -8.68
CA THR A 9 25.87 -11.29 -7.53
C THR A 9 25.15 -11.19 -6.18
N GLY A 10 23.82 -11.05 -6.17
CA GLY A 10 23.02 -10.98 -4.94
C GLY A 10 23.04 -9.62 -4.23
N THR A 11 23.54 -8.57 -4.88
CA THR A 11 23.61 -7.22 -4.30
C THR A 11 22.81 -6.20 -5.13
N THR A 12 22.47 -5.06 -4.54
CA THR A 12 21.77 -3.94 -5.19
C THR A 12 22.28 -2.59 -4.69
N LYS A 13 21.82 -1.48 -5.27
CA LYS A 13 22.05 -0.11 -4.78
C LYS A 13 20.72 0.52 -4.38
N THR A 14 20.73 1.30 -3.31
CA THR A 14 19.64 2.21 -2.93
C THR A 14 19.85 3.58 -3.58
N PHE A 15 18.84 4.45 -3.53
CA PHE A 15 18.91 5.78 -4.10
C PHE A 15 20.00 6.62 -3.41
N GLY A 16 20.84 7.30 -4.19
CA GLY A 16 21.89 8.17 -3.66
C GLY A 16 23.04 7.45 -2.94
N CYS A 17 23.07 6.11 -2.90
CA CYS A 17 24.13 5.35 -2.25
C CYS A 17 25.06 4.68 -3.26
N ASP A 18 26.36 4.93 -3.14
CA ASP A 18 27.36 4.28 -3.98
C ASP A 18 27.76 2.89 -3.50
N GLN A 19 27.54 2.60 -2.22
CA GLN A 19 27.75 1.29 -1.64
C GLN A 19 26.64 0.33 -2.07
N ARG A 20 27.04 -0.93 -2.33
CA ARG A 20 26.10 -2.00 -2.66
C ARG A 20 25.66 -2.72 -1.38
N VAL A 21 24.38 -3.03 -1.27
CA VAL A 21 23.79 -3.78 -0.16
C VAL A 21 23.37 -5.18 -0.61
N SER A 22 23.35 -6.14 0.30
CA SER A 22 22.81 -7.49 0.04
C SER A 22 21.32 -7.41 -0.28
N LYS A 23 20.84 -8.21 -1.24
CA LYS A 23 19.40 -8.39 -1.50
C LYS A 23 18.64 -9.07 -0.36
N SER A 24 19.36 -9.66 0.60
CA SER A 24 18.80 -10.23 1.84
C SER A 24 18.95 -9.30 3.05
N SER A 25 19.29 -8.03 2.84
CA SER A 25 19.38 -7.05 3.92
C SER A 25 17.99 -6.58 4.37
N ASN A 26 17.87 -6.11 5.61
CA ASN A 26 16.60 -5.59 6.15
C ASN A 26 15.98 -4.49 5.28
N ILE A 27 16.82 -3.65 4.65
CA ILE A 27 16.32 -2.60 3.77
C ILE A 27 15.74 -3.17 2.47
N ALA A 28 16.34 -4.21 1.91
CA ALA A 28 15.82 -4.88 0.73
C ALA A 28 14.50 -5.60 1.04
N GLU A 29 14.41 -6.25 2.20
CA GLU A 29 13.17 -6.87 2.68
C GLU A 29 12.05 -5.84 2.83
N ALA A 30 12.30 -4.73 3.54
CA ALA A 30 11.30 -3.68 3.74
C ALA A 30 10.81 -3.07 2.41
N LEU A 31 11.73 -2.83 1.46
CA LEU A 31 11.37 -2.34 0.13
C LEU A 31 10.54 -3.36 -0.66
N GLY A 32 10.82 -4.66 -0.49
CA GLY A 32 10.09 -5.75 -1.11
C GLY A 32 8.68 -5.89 -0.54
N SER A 33 8.53 -5.88 0.79
CA SER A 33 7.23 -5.94 1.45
C SER A 33 6.33 -4.77 1.07
N LEU A 34 6.90 -3.55 0.95
CA LEU A 34 6.17 -2.37 0.47
C LEU A 34 5.71 -2.51 -0.99
N ASP A 35 6.54 -3.08 -1.86
CA ASP A 35 6.17 -3.35 -3.25
C ASP A 35 5.07 -4.41 -3.36
N GLU A 36 5.14 -5.44 -2.51
CA GLU A 36 4.16 -6.52 -2.42
C GLU A 36 2.78 -5.99 -2.00
N ILE A 37 2.68 -5.26 -0.88
CA ILE A 37 1.41 -4.68 -0.44
C ILE A 37 0.88 -3.67 -1.47
N ASN A 38 1.74 -2.87 -2.09
CA ASN A 38 1.33 -1.93 -3.12
C ASN A 38 0.76 -2.65 -4.36
N SER A 39 1.30 -3.83 -4.70
CA SER A 39 0.81 -4.68 -5.77
C SER A 39 -0.56 -5.29 -5.46
N PHE A 40 -0.78 -5.78 -4.24
CA PHE A 40 -2.09 -6.26 -3.79
C PHE A 40 -3.15 -5.14 -3.81
N LEU A 41 -2.79 -3.93 -3.37
CA LEU A 41 -3.69 -2.77 -3.49
C LEU A 41 -4.03 -2.44 -4.94
N GLY A 42 -3.12 -2.69 -5.89
CA GLY A 42 -3.41 -2.57 -7.33
C GLY A 42 -4.52 -3.50 -7.79
N LEU A 43 -4.52 -4.75 -7.33
CA LEU A 43 -5.57 -5.72 -7.63
C LEU A 43 -6.91 -5.32 -6.97
N ILE A 44 -6.87 -4.90 -5.70
CA ILE A 44 -8.05 -4.40 -4.98
C ILE A 44 -8.65 -3.18 -5.69
N LYS A 45 -7.81 -2.24 -6.15
CA LYS A 45 -8.25 -1.04 -6.87
C LYS A 45 -9.04 -1.37 -8.13
N ILE A 46 -8.58 -2.35 -8.91
CA ILE A 46 -9.27 -2.79 -10.13
C ILE A 46 -10.63 -3.39 -9.76
N LYS A 47 -10.65 -4.33 -8.81
CA LYS A 47 -11.89 -4.99 -8.35
C LYS A 47 -12.88 -4.04 -7.68
N ALA A 48 -12.39 -3.00 -7.00
CA ALA A 48 -13.20 -1.96 -6.39
C ALA A 48 -13.97 -1.13 -7.43
N GLY A 49 -13.46 -1.02 -8.66
CA GLY A 49 -14.11 -0.30 -9.76
C GLY A 49 -15.44 -0.91 -10.21
N ASP A 50 -15.66 -2.19 -9.93
CA ASP A 50 -16.89 -2.91 -10.25
C ASP A 50 -17.97 -2.76 -9.16
N THR A 51 -17.67 -2.05 -8.05
CA THR A 51 -18.57 -1.92 -6.92
C THR A 51 -19.38 -0.62 -6.97
N SER A 52 -20.59 -0.65 -6.42
CA SER A 52 -21.38 0.56 -6.15
C SER A 52 -21.09 1.18 -4.77
N PHE A 53 -20.01 0.75 -4.10
CA PHE A 53 -19.67 1.26 -2.78
C PHE A 53 -19.14 2.69 -2.89
N VAL A 54 -19.74 3.59 -2.10
CA VAL A 54 -19.37 5.01 -2.06
C VAL A 54 -18.72 5.31 -0.72
N LEU A 55 -17.55 5.92 -0.75
CA LEU A 55 -16.85 6.33 0.47
C LEU A 55 -17.62 7.46 1.17
N PRO A 56 -17.79 7.41 2.51
CA PRO A 56 -18.59 8.39 3.26
C PRO A 56 -18.11 9.84 3.17
N LEU A 57 -16.84 10.08 2.80
CA LEU A 57 -16.30 11.42 2.59
C LEU A 57 -16.77 12.07 1.27
N ASN A 58 -17.39 11.31 0.35
CA ASN A 58 -17.96 11.74 -0.94
C ASN A 58 -17.05 12.59 -1.85
N THR A 59 -15.74 12.64 -1.58
CA THR A 59 -14.76 13.37 -2.39
C THR A 59 -14.02 12.47 -3.38
N LEU A 60 -13.99 11.17 -3.14
CA LEU A 60 -13.26 10.18 -3.92
C LEU A 60 -14.05 8.87 -3.97
N SER A 61 -13.99 8.19 -5.11
CA SER A 61 -14.39 6.79 -5.23
C SER A 61 -13.38 5.88 -4.50
N LEU A 62 -13.79 4.64 -4.19
CA LEU A 62 -12.91 3.66 -3.54
C LEU A 62 -11.61 3.40 -4.37
N PRO A 63 -11.66 3.23 -5.70
CA PRO A 63 -10.44 3.09 -6.51
C PRO A 63 -9.52 4.31 -6.45
N GLU A 64 -10.07 5.52 -6.40
CA GLU A 64 -9.26 6.75 -6.30
C GLU A 64 -8.57 6.86 -4.94
N ALA A 65 -9.28 6.54 -3.85
CA ALA A 65 -8.68 6.49 -2.53
C ALA A 65 -7.55 5.45 -2.45
N ILE A 66 -7.77 4.23 -2.97
CA ILE A 66 -6.72 3.21 -3.05
C ILE A 66 -5.55 3.71 -3.90
N GLY A 67 -5.81 4.40 -5.01
CA GLY A 67 -4.78 5.01 -5.85
C GLY A 67 -3.92 6.02 -5.10
N GLN A 68 -4.51 6.84 -4.22
CA GLN A 68 -3.75 7.75 -3.35
C GLN A 68 -2.91 6.99 -2.33
N ILE A 69 -3.45 5.93 -1.72
CA ILE A 69 -2.70 5.06 -0.80
C ILE A 69 -1.49 4.41 -1.51
N GLN A 70 -1.65 3.94 -2.75
CA GLN A 70 -0.54 3.39 -3.53
C GLN A 70 0.57 4.43 -3.79
N GLN A 71 0.21 5.69 -4.02
CA GLN A 71 1.18 6.78 -4.17
C GLN A 71 1.89 7.08 -2.84
N ASP A 72 1.17 7.03 -1.72
CA ASP A 72 1.72 7.27 -0.39
C ASP A 72 2.70 6.17 0.02
N LEU A 73 2.37 4.90 -0.26
CA LEU A 73 3.31 3.78 -0.09
C LEU A 73 4.56 3.95 -0.96
N PHE A 74 4.40 4.45 -2.19
CA PHE A 74 5.55 4.71 -3.06
C PHE A 74 6.45 5.84 -2.53
N ILE A 75 5.88 6.86 -1.86
CA ILE A 75 6.64 7.89 -1.15
C ILE A 75 7.45 7.28 -0.01
N ILE A 76 6.82 6.43 0.81
CA ILE A 76 7.49 5.72 1.92
C ILE A 76 8.60 4.81 1.38
N GLN A 77 8.35 4.10 0.29
CA GLN A 77 9.35 3.24 -0.37
C GLN A 77 10.53 4.07 -0.90
N ALA A 78 10.28 5.26 -1.47
CA ALA A 78 11.32 6.17 -1.91
C ALA A 78 12.15 6.72 -0.74
N GLU A 79 11.50 7.08 0.38
CA GLU A 79 12.16 7.51 1.61
C GLU A 79 13.11 6.44 2.15
N LEU A 80 12.62 5.20 2.28
CA LEU A 80 13.44 4.06 2.70
C LEU A 80 14.59 3.80 1.73
N ALA A 81 14.36 3.96 0.44
CA ALA A 81 15.42 3.86 -0.56
C ALA A 81 16.45 5.00 -0.48
N GLY A 82 16.24 6.04 0.32
CA GLY A 82 17.18 7.16 0.51
C GLY A 82 16.85 8.43 -0.29
N ALA A 83 15.68 8.51 -0.91
CA ALA A 83 15.23 9.73 -1.58
C ALA A 83 14.80 10.80 -0.55
N PRO A 84 14.96 12.10 -0.84
CA PRO A 84 14.48 13.19 0.02
C PRO A 84 12.96 13.37 -0.14
N LYS A 85 12.23 12.34 0.27
CA LYS A 85 10.77 12.23 0.24
C LYS A 85 10.33 11.74 1.61
N THR A 86 9.23 12.26 2.11
CA THR A 86 8.65 11.85 3.40
C THR A 86 7.15 12.03 3.34
N ILE A 87 6.43 11.12 3.99
CA ILE A 87 4.98 11.24 4.14
C ILE A 87 4.64 12.43 5.05
N THR A 88 3.59 13.19 4.73
CA THR A 88 3.19 14.33 5.57
C THR A 88 2.12 13.93 6.58
N GLN A 89 2.02 14.68 7.67
CA GLN A 89 0.97 14.48 8.67
C GLN A 89 -0.43 14.62 8.05
N GLU A 90 -0.62 15.48 7.04
CA GLU A 90 -1.94 15.62 6.40
C GLU A 90 -2.41 14.34 5.70
N LYS A 91 -1.48 13.53 5.17
CA LYS A 91 -1.81 12.25 4.53
C LYS A 91 -2.28 11.22 5.55
N VAL A 92 -1.67 11.19 6.73
CA VAL A 92 -2.11 10.36 7.87
C VAL A 92 -3.51 10.78 8.31
N LEU A 93 -3.72 12.08 8.54
CA LEU A 93 -5.04 12.62 8.92
C LEU A 93 -6.11 12.39 7.84
N TRP A 94 -5.73 12.36 6.57
CA TRP A 94 -6.64 12.00 5.48
C TRP A 94 -7.10 10.54 5.55
N LEU A 95 -6.18 9.60 5.84
CA LEU A 95 -6.51 8.19 6.06
C LEU A 95 -7.42 8.00 7.28
N GLU A 96 -7.13 8.67 8.40
CA GLU A 96 -7.95 8.61 9.62
C GLU A 96 -9.40 9.04 9.33
N ARG A 97 -9.61 10.13 8.58
CA ARG A 97 -10.96 10.57 8.19
C ARG A 97 -11.70 9.54 7.33
N ILE A 98 -10.99 8.79 6.48
CA ILE A 98 -11.59 7.71 5.70
C ILE A 98 -12.05 6.59 6.63
N ILE A 99 -11.17 6.17 7.56
CA ILE A 99 -11.46 5.13 8.54
C ILE A 99 -12.69 5.52 9.39
N ASP A 100 -12.69 6.72 9.96
CA ASP A 100 -13.80 7.26 10.75
C ASP A 100 -15.11 7.31 9.96
N GLY A 101 -15.03 7.63 8.66
CA GLY A 101 -16.16 7.63 7.75
C GLY A 101 -16.75 6.23 7.59
N ILE A 102 -15.90 5.25 7.24
CA ILE A 102 -16.30 3.85 7.04
C ILE A 102 -16.87 3.28 8.34
N GLU A 103 -16.23 3.52 9.49
CA GLU A 103 -16.65 2.98 10.78
C GLU A 103 -18.08 3.39 11.16
N LYS A 104 -18.48 4.63 10.85
CA LYS A 104 -19.86 5.11 11.06
C LYS A 104 -20.93 4.36 10.27
N THR A 105 -20.54 3.65 9.21
CA THR A 105 -21.47 2.85 8.39
C THR A 105 -21.59 1.41 8.87
N LEU A 106 -20.69 0.96 9.75
CA LEU A 106 -20.66 -0.41 10.22
C LEU A 106 -21.59 -0.58 11.43
N PRO A 107 -22.31 -1.70 11.53
CA PRO A 107 -22.97 -2.06 12.78
C PRO A 107 -21.91 -2.32 13.87
N PRO A 108 -22.27 -2.20 15.17
CA PRO A 108 -21.33 -2.47 16.26
C PRO A 108 -20.68 -3.85 16.13
N ILE A 109 -19.35 -3.89 16.01
CA ILE A 109 -18.57 -5.12 15.89
C ILE A 109 -18.48 -5.75 17.29
N LYS A 110 -19.12 -6.90 17.48
CA LYS A 110 -19.17 -7.62 18.78
C LYS A 110 -18.36 -8.92 18.81
N THR A 111 -17.87 -9.37 17.66
CA THR A 111 -17.17 -10.65 17.50
C THR A 111 -16.07 -10.52 16.45
N PHE A 112 -15.10 -11.43 16.49
CA PHE A 112 -14.18 -11.63 15.38
C PHE A 112 -14.93 -12.14 14.14
N PHE A 113 -14.41 -11.80 12.96
CA PHE A 113 -14.93 -12.26 11.68
C PHE A 113 -13.90 -13.17 10.99
N VAL A 114 -14.42 -14.14 10.24
CA VAL A 114 -13.60 -14.95 9.33
C VAL A 114 -13.41 -14.15 8.06
N SER A 115 -12.16 -14.05 7.58
CA SER A 115 -11.82 -13.28 6.38
C SER A 115 -12.58 -13.76 5.14
N GLY A 116 -12.98 -12.82 4.29
CA GLY A 116 -13.71 -13.08 3.05
C GLY A 116 -15.17 -12.62 3.06
N GLY A 117 -16.08 -13.47 2.59
CA GLY A 117 -17.50 -13.14 2.35
C GLY A 117 -17.79 -12.73 0.89
N VAL A 118 -16.96 -11.85 0.32
CA VAL A 118 -16.95 -11.55 -1.12
C VAL A 118 -15.51 -11.41 -1.61
N GLU A 119 -15.27 -11.54 -2.92
CA GLU A 119 -13.92 -11.52 -3.50
C GLU A 119 -13.12 -10.28 -3.08
N LEU A 120 -13.72 -9.08 -3.16
CA LEU A 120 -13.05 -7.84 -2.78
C LEU A 120 -12.69 -7.77 -1.28
N ALA A 121 -13.54 -8.32 -0.41
CA ALA A 121 -13.27 -8.39 1.02
C ALA A 121 -12.13 -9.37 1.32
N ALA A 122 -12.12 -10.55 0.66
CA ALA A 122 -11.04 -11.52 0.78
C ALA A 122 -9.69 -10.94 0.34
N LEU A 123 -9.67 -10.20 -0.78
CA LEU A 123 -8.47 -9.52 -1.26
C LEU A 123 -8.00 -8.45 -0.28
N SER A 124 -8.92 -7.66 0.28
CA SER A 124 -8.61 -6.66 1.31
C SER A 124 -8.05 -7.30 2.59
N ASP A 125 -8.58 -8.46 2.99
CA ASP A 125 -8.07 -9.22 4.13
C ASP A 125 -6.66 -9.75 3.91
N ILE A 126 -6.33 -10.21 2.69
CA ILE A 126 -4.96 -10.61 2.32
C ILE A 126 -4.03 -9.40 2.39
N ALA A 127 -4.43 -8.25 1.86
CA ALA A 127 -3.61 -7.03 1.92
C ALA A 127 -3.39 -6.52 3.36
N ARG A 128 -4.22 -6.92 4.32
CA ARG A 128 -4.10 -6.48 5.72
C ARG A 128 -3.04 -7.26 6.51
N THR A 129 -2.62 -8.45 6.08
CA THR A 129 -1.68 -9.31 6.82
C THR A 129 -0.25 -8.83 6.74
#